data_AF-A0A0P7G8P3-F1
#
_entry.id   AF-A0A0P7G8P3-F1
#
_cell.length_a   1.000
_cell.length_b   1.000
_cell.length_c   1.000
_cell.angle_alpha   90.00
_cell.angle_beta   90.00
_cell.angle_gamma   90.00
#
_symmetry.space_group_name_H-M   'P 1'
#
loop_
_entity.id
_entity.type
_entity.pdbx_description
1 polymer ?
#
loop_
_entity_poly.entity_id
_entity_poly.type
_entity_poly.pdbx_seq_one_letter_code
_entity_poly.pdbx_strand_id
1 'polypeptide(L)'
;MAIARHGSGPTALASAYGSQVHPVFMLPPVATALFGAALAGAFDSRVALVAAGAAFFAVYTAHLKDGYVDFHRRGEDDDHPLTVLGCRLGLAVATAGFLACLAVLGWLTGPPVVALAAPMWAIGYLHAPQFDTNPVTTTLGYPVGIGLCLLTGYAAQTGSLATRPLALAAVLVTVLAGVKIIDDAQDYDYDRSIGKRTVAVVLGPTDSRSLAIGLLAAGLFAVVPLTITGVMPSSAPVASLAFGAVAAVAVRREPTTATMLLVRGRTSSSRSSWSRCSSNHWRASRCRTSPCWARTRISRPRSCSAPRRSRCCSGRVTGRFGEPPERSRRSTPSRTSGTGTRSKSACSRFRCGPASNCWGSH
;
A
#
# COMPACT_ATOMS: atom_id res chain seq x y z
N MET A 1 -23.10 -2.24 -20.85
CA MET A 1 -22.21 -1.23 -20.22
C MET A 1 -20.78 -1.65 -20.48
N ALA A 2 -19.89 -0.70 -20.82
CA ALA A 2 -18.48 -1.02 -21.00
C ALA A 2 -17.82 -1.41 -19.66
N ILE A 3 -17.03 -2.48 -19.67
CA ILE A 3 -16.25 -2.94 -18.49
C ILE A 3 -14.96 -2.11 -18.35
N ALA A 4 -14.27 -1.86 -19.46
CA ALA A 4 -13.11 -0.98 -19.51
C ALA A 4 -13.54 0.49 -19.61
N ARG A 5 -12.79 1.39 -18.96
CA ARG A 5 -12.96 2.85 -19.06
C ARG A 5 -12.21 3.45 -20.25
N HIS A 6 -11.14 2.81 -20.71
CA HIS A 6 -10.34 3.26 -21.84
C HIS A 6 -10.52 2.31 -23.03
N GLY A 7 -11.35 2.73 -24.00
CA GLY A 7 -11.60 1.97 -25.22
C GLY A 7 -12.73 0.95 -25.11
N SER A 8 -12.85 0.12 -26.15
CA SER A 8 -13.90 -0.90 -26.27
C SER A 8 -13.36 -2.18 -26.91
N GLY A 9 -14.09 -3.29 -26.75
CA GLY A 9 -13.73 -4.60 -27.29
C GLY A 9 -12.85 -5.46 -26.37
N PRO A 10 -12.53 -6.69 -26.80
CA PRO A 10 -11.86 -7.70 -25.97
C PRO A 10 -10.42 -7.30 -25.60
N THR A 11 -9.70 -6.61 -26.47
CA THR A 11 -8.32 -6.16 -26.21
C THR A 11 -8.27 -5.11 -25.10
N ALA A 12 -9.17 -4.12 -25.14
CA ALA A 12 -9.28 -3.11 -24.08
C ALA A 12 -9.65 -3.74 -22.73
N LEU A 13 -10.55 -4.74 -22.77
CA LEU A 13 -10.93 -5.51 -21.59
C LEU A 13 -9.75 -6.30 -21.00
N ALA A 14 -9.05 -7.06 -21.85
CA ALA A 14 -7.89 -7.84 -21.44
C ALA A 14 -6.77 -6.94 -20.90
N SER A 15 -6.53 -5.79 -21.53
CA SER A 15 -5.55 -4.81 -21.05
C SER A 15 -5.95 -4.22 -19.70
N ALA A 16 -7.24 -3.93 -19.49
CA ALA A 16 -7.73 -3.34 -18.23
C ALA A 16 -7.64 -4.32 -17.05
N TYR A 17 -7.90 -5.61 -17.26
CA TYR A 17 -7.69 -6.64 -16.23
C TYR A 17 -6.22 -7.02 -16.07
N GLY A 18 -5.46 -7.05 -17.16
CA GLY A 18 -4.03 -7.33 -17.17
C GLY A 18 -3.23 -6.25 -16.42
N SER A 19 -3.66 -4.99 -16.47
CA SER A 19 -3.01 -3.91 -15.71
C SER A 19 -3.19 -4.03 -14.19
N GLN A 20 -4.12 -4.87 -13.71
CA GLN A 20 -4.29 -5.19 -12.29
C GLN A 20 -3.29 -6.25 -11.81
N VAL A 21 -2.51 -6.82 -12.73
CA VAL A 21 -1.38 -7.69 -12.39
C VAL A 21 -0.17 -6.80 -12.15
N HIS A 22 0.21 -6.60 -10.88
CA HIS A 22 1.39 -5.85 -10.48
C HIS A 22 2.51 -6.82 -10.11
N PRO A 23 3.47 -7.15 -11.01
CA PRO A 23 4.41 -8.26 -10.79
C PRO A 23 5.26 -8.09 -9.54
N VAL A 24 5.62 -6.85 -9.19
CA VAL A 24 6.41 -6.52 -7.99
C VAL A 24 5.72 -6.99 -6.70
N PHE A 25 4.38 -6.98 -6.66
CA PHE A 25 3.60 -7.36 -5.49
C PHE A 25 2.93 -8.74 -5.63
N MET A 26 2.77 -9.26 -6.85
CA MET A 26 2.15 -10.58 -7.08
C MET A 26 3.15 -11.73 -7.19
N LEU A 27 4.35 -11.47 -7.72
CA LEU A 27 5.35 -12.52 -7.86
C LEU A 27 5.86 -13.03 -6.51
N PRO A 28 6.10 -12.19 -5.48
CA PRO A 28 6.58 -12.69 -4.20
C PRO A 28 5.63 -13.71 -3.53
N PRO A 29 4.31 -13.46 -3.38
CA PRO A 29 3.38 -14.45 -2.83
C PRO A 29 3.38 -15.78 -3.58
N VAL A 30 3.36 -15.73 -4.92
CA VAL A 30 3.39 -16.91 -5.79
C VAL A 30 4.71 -17.68 -5.62
N ALA A 31 5.85 -16.99 -5.67
CA ALA A 31 7.16 -17.58 -5.47
C ALA A 31 7.32 -18.16 -4.06
N THR A 32 6.78 -17.49 -3.05
CA THR A 32 6.81 -17.96 -1.66
C THR A 32 5.96 -19.21 -1.47
N ALA A 33 4.80 -19.32 -2.12
CA ALA A 33 4.00 -20.55 -2.10
C ALA A 33 4.76 -21.73 -2.75
N LEU A 34 5.37 -21.51 -3.91
CA LEU A 34 6.20 -22.52 -4.60
C LEU A 34 7.44 -22.90 -3.77
N PHE A 35 8.07 -21.93 -3.13
CA PHE A 35 9.21 -22.17 -2.24
C PHE A 35 8.80 -22.99 -1.01
N GLY A 36 7.66 -22.67 -0.40
CA GLY A 36 7.08 -23.48 0.67
C GLY A 36 6.88 -24.94 0.26
N ALA A 37 6.35 -25.16 -0.95
CA ALA A 37 6.21 -26.50 -1.52
C ALA A 37 7.57 -27.19 -1.74
N ALA A 38 8.58 -26.48 -2.26
CA ALA A 38 9.92 -27.03 -2.45
C ALA A 38 10.60 -27.43 -1.13
N LEU A 39 10.31 -26.73 -0.02
CA LEU A 39 10.83 -27.08 1.30
C LEU A 39 10.31 -28.42 1.84
N ALA A 40 9.25 -28.98 1.25
CA ALA A 40 8.73 -30.30 1.62
C ALA A 40 9.64 -31.47 1.20
N GLY A 41 10.58 -31.25 0.29
CA GLY A 41 11.44 -32.29 -0.28
C GLY A 41 10.74 -33.08 -1.39
N ALA A 42 9.70 -33.84 -1.06
CA ALA A 42 8.81 -34.44 -2.06
C ALA A 42 7.97 -33.35 -2.71
N PHE A 43 7.93 -33.30 -4.04
CA PHE A 43 7.34 -32.20 -4.79
C PHE A 43 6.33 -32.69 -5.83
N ASP A 44 5.05 -32.52 -5.54
CA ASP A 44 3.98 -32.63 -6.53
C ASP A 44 3.71 -31.26 -7.16
N SER A 45 4.07 -31.12 -8.43
CA SER A 45 3.89 -29.89 -9.20
C SER A 45 2.42 -29.47 -9.31
N ARG A 46 1.48 -30.41 -9.36
CA ARG A 46 0.04 -30.08 -9.48
C ARG A 46 -0.43 -29.41 -8.20
N VAL A 47 -0.12 -30.00 -7.05
CA VAL A 47 -0.47 -29.43 -5.73
C VAL A 47 0.21 -28.07 -5.53
N ALA A 48 1.50 -27.95 -5.90
CA ALA A 48 2.25 -26.70 -5.79
C ALA A 48 1.65 -25.57 -6.65
N LEU A 49 1.26 -25.88 -7.90
CA LEU A 49 0.63 -24.91 -8.80
C LEU A 49 -0.76 -24.47 -8.32
N VAL A 50 -1.54 -25.36 -7.70
CA VAL A 50 -2.84 -24.98 -7.12
C VAL A 50 -2.65 -24.04 -5.92
N ALA A 51 -1.69 -24.33 -5.03
CA ALA A 51 -1.35 -23.45 -3.91
C ALA A 51 -0.85 -22.06 -4.39
N ALA A 52 -0.01 -22.05 -5.43
CA ALA A 52 0.45 -20.82 -6.08
C ALA A 52 -0.71 -20.05 -6.75
N GLY A 53 -1.67 -20.76 -7.34
CA GLY A 53 -2.91 -20.18 -7.87
C GLY A 53 -3.76 -19.53 -6.80
N ALA A 54 -3.89 -20.16 -5.62
CA ALA A 54 -4.59 -19.55 -4.48
C ALA A 54 -3.90 -18.24 -4.04
N ALA A 55 -2.57 -18.23 -3.93
CA ALA A 55 -1.80 -17.02 -3.63
C ALA A 55 -2.02 -15.92 -4.67
N PHE A 56 -1.99 -16.27 -5.97
CA PHE A 56 -2.26 -15.35 -7.07
C PHE A 56 -3.65 -14.72 -6.95
N PHE A 57 -4.70 -15.53 -6.81
CA PHE A 57 -6.08 -15.03 -6.76
C PHE A 57 -6.36 -14.19 -5.50
N ALA A 58 -5.72 -14.52 -4.37
CA ALA A 58 -5.83 -13.70 -3.15
C ALA A 58 -5.27 -12.29 -3.36
N VAL A 59 -4.06 -12.16 -3.93
CA VAL A 59 -3.45 -10.84 -4.17
C VAL A 59 -4.12 -10.12 -5.34
N TYR A 60 -4.57 -10.84 -6.37
CA TYR A 60 -5.34 -10.25 -7.46
C TYR A 60 -6.67 -9.66 -6.96
N THR A 61 -7.32 -10.34 -6.02
CA THR A 61 -8.50 -9.82 -5.31
C THR A 61 -8.16 -8.52 -4.58
N ALA A 62 -7.01 -8.46 -3.91
CA ALA A 62 -6.54 -7.25 -3.24
C ALA A 62 -6.42 -6.07 -4.21
N HIS A 63 -5.71 -6.22 -5.33
CA HIS A 63 -5.53 -5.12 -6.31
C HIS A 63 -6.85 -4.64 -6.92
N LEU A 64 -7.72 -5.58 -7.31
CA LEU A 64 -9.05 -5.23 -7.83
C LEU A 64 -9.90 -4.48 -6.80
N LYS A 65 -9.78 -4.88 -5.53
CA LYS A 65 -10.52 -4.26 -4.43
C LYS A 65 -9.98 -2.88 -4.11
N ASP A 66 -8.66 -2.75 -4.08
CA ASP A 66 -7.92 -1.53 -3.82
C ASP A 66 -8.31 -0.46 -4.85
N GLY A 67 -8.12 -0.73 -6.14
CA GLY A 67 -8.53 0.20 -7.21
C GLY A 67 -10.05 0.45 -7.25
N TYR A 68 -10.89 -0.49 -6.81
CA TYR A 68 -12.33 -0.21 -6.65
C TYR A 68 -12.62 0.79 -5.53
N VAL A 69 -11.95 0.66 -4.39
CA VAL A 69 -12.19 1.51 -3.23
C VAL A 69 -11.53 2.86 -3.43
N ASP A 70 -10.25 2.89 -3.78
CA ASP A 70 -9.46 4.11 -3.83
C ASP A 70 -9.93 5.02 -4.96
N PHE A 71 -10.18 4.49 -6.16
CA PHE A 71 -10.75 5.27 -7.26
C PHE A 71 -12.27 5.52 -7.11
N HIS A 72 -13.11 4.46 -7.03
CA HIS A 72 -14.57 4.64 -7.15
C HIS A 72 -15.29 5.00 -5.85
N ARG A 73 -14.66 4.84 -4.68
CA ARG A 73 -15.30 5.13 -3.38
C ARG A 73 -14.69 6.31 -2.64
N ARG A 74 -13.36 6.45 -2.68
CA ARG A 74 -12.64 7.47 -1.92
C ARG A 74 -12.15 8.63 -2.79
N GLY A 75 -12.02 8.42 -4.10
CA GLY A 75 -11.52 9.45 -5.03
C GLY A 75 -10.05 9.80 -4.76
N GLU A 76 -9.29 8.82 -4.29
CA GLU A 76 -7.85 8.92 -4.01
C GLU A 76 -7.03 8.84 -5.29
N ASP A 77 -7.49 8.02 -6.24
CA ASP A 77 -6.87 7.92 -7.56
C ASP A 77 -7.57 8.85 -8.56
N ASP A 78 -6.78 9.42 -9.48
CA ASP A 78 -7.29 10.31 -10.53
C ASP A 78 -7.96 9.56 -11.70
N ASP A 79 -7.69 8.25 -11.87
CA ASP A 79 -8.14 7.41 -13.00
C ASP A 79 -8.01 5.92 -12.63
N HIS A 80 -8.67 5.05 -13.41
CA HIS A 80 -8.71 3.61 -13.18
C HIS A 80 -9.22 2.91 -14.44
N PRO A 81 -8.59 1.83 -14.92
CA PRO A 81 -8.91 1.26 -16.23
C PRO A 81 -10.24 0.49 -16.27
N LEU A 82 -10.79 0.09 -15.12
CA LEU A 82 -12.07 -0.62 -15.00
C LEU A 82 -13.18 0.29 -14.47
N THR A 83 -14.40 0.10 -14.97
CA THR A 83 -15.62 0.67 -14.38
C THR A 83 -15.99 -0.02 -13.07
N VAL A 84 -16.94 0.54 -12.31
CA VAL A 84 -17.53 -0.10 -11.12
C VAL A 84 -17.98 -1.54 -11.41
N LEU A 85 -18.66 -1.75 -12.54
CA LEU A 85 -19.10 -3.08 -12.96
C LEU A 85 -17.89 -3.98 -13.24
N GLY A 86 -16.87 -3.46 -13.91
CA GLY A 86 -15.63 -4.18 -14.18
C GLY A 86 -14.89 -4.64 -12.93
N CYS A 87 -14.76 -3.78 -11.93
CA CYS A 87 -14.17 -4.16 -10.65
C CYS A 87 -15.00 -5.25 -9.96
N ARG A 88 -16.33 -5.13 -9.93
CA ARG A 88 -17.21 -6.13 -9.29
C ARG A 88 -17.13 -7.49 -9.98
N LEU A 89 -17.14 -7.52 -11.31
CA LEU A 89 -16.96 -8.75 -12.07
C LEU A 89 -15.57 -9.35 -11.84
N GLY A 90 -14.53 -8.52 -11.84
CA GLY A 90 -13.17 -8.95 -11.52
C GLY A 90 -13.09 -9.59 -10.14
N LEU A 91 -13.66 -8.95 -9.12
CA LEU A 91 -13.69 -9.47 -7.75
C LEU A 91 -14.44 -10.81 -7.66
N ALA A 92 -15.56 -10.94 -8.36
CA ALA A 92 -16.32 -12.19 -8.41
C ALA A 92 -15.50 -13.31 -9.07
N VAL A 93 -14.85 -13.04 -10.20
CA VAL A 93 -14.00 -14.02 -10.92
C VAL A 93 -12.77 -14.39 -10.09
N ALA A 94 -12.09 -13.42 -9.49
CA ALA A 94 -10.92 -13.67 -8.64
C ALA A 94 -11.30 -14.49 -7.41
N THR A 95 -12.43 -14.19 -6.78
CA THR A 95 -12.97 -14.95 -5.65
C THR A 95 -13.34 -16.38 -6.07
N ALA A 96 -14.02 -16.56 -7.20
CA ALA A 96 -14.35 -17.88 -7.72
C ALA A 96 -13.08 -18.71 -8.02
N GLY A 97 -12.06 -18.09 -8.62
CA GLY A 97 -10.75 -18.73 -8.84
C GLY A 97 -10.08 -19.15 -7.54
N PHE A 98 -10.09 -18.29 -6.52
CA PHE A 98 -9.56 -18.64 -5.20
C PHE A 98 -10.32 -19.81 -4.55
N LEU A 99 -11.65 -19.79 -4.56
CA LEU A 99 -12.48 -20.85 -4.01
C LEU A 99 -12.30 -22.17 -4.78
N ALA A 100 -12.11 -22.13 -6.10
CA ALA A 100 -11.78 -23.31 -6.89
C ALA A 100 -10.42 -23.89 -6.47
N CYS A 101 -9.39 -23.06 -6.26
CA CYS A 101 -8.12 -23.50 -5.72
C CYS A 101 -8.28 -24.13 -4.32
N LEU A 102 -9.06 -23.52 -3.43
CA LEU A 102 -9.33 -24.11 -2.11
C LEU A 102 -10.05 -25.46 -2.19
N ALA A 103 -11.04 -25.61 -3.07
CA ALA A 103 -11.76 -26.86 -3.25
C ALA A 103 -10.82 -27.96 -3.74
N VAL A 104 -9.95 -27.65 -4.71
CA VAL A 104 -8.94 -28.58 -5.22
C VAL A 104 -7.91 -28.92 -4.15
N LEU A 105 -7.41 -27.95 -3.37
CA LEU A 105 -6.52 -28.23 -2.24
C LEU A 105 -7.22 -29.11 -1.20
N GLY A 106 -8.45 -28.79 -0.81
CA GLY A 106 -9.21 -29.59 0.14
C GLY A 106 -9.40 -31.03 -0.31
N TRP A 107 -9.64 -31.24 -1.61
CA TRP A 107 -9.73 -32.58 -2.20
C TRP A 107 -8.39 -33.33 -2.19
N LEU A 108 -7.29 -32.66 -2.53
CA LEU A 108 -5.98 -33.29 -2.67
C LEU A 108 -5.25 -33.50 -1.33
N THR A 109 -5.45 -32.59 -0.36
CA THR A 109 -4.60 -32.49 0.83
C THR A 109 -5.39 -32.47 2.15
N GLY A 110 -6.71 -32.27 2.09
CA GLY A 110 -7.59 -32.24 3.25
C GLY A 110 -7.80 -30.86 3.91
N PRO A 111 -8.69 -30.79 4.93
CA PRO A 111 -9.16 -29.53 5.52
C PRO A 111 -8.10 -28.61 6.17
N PRO A 112 -7.04 -29.10 6.84
CA PRO A 112 -6.06 -28.21 7.50
C PRO A 112 -5.37 -27.23 6.55
N VAL A 113 -5.07 -27.67 5.33
CA VAL A 113 -4.44 -26.82 4.30
C VAL A 113 -5.42 -25.74 3.82
N VAL A 114 -6.70 -26.09 3.68
CA VAL A 114 -7.76 -25.11 3.37
C VAL A 114 -7.87 -24.05 4.48
N ALA A 115 -7.81 -24.47 5.74
CA ALA A 115 -7.85 -23.55 6.88
C ALA A 115 -6.65 -22.59 6.92
N LEU A 116 -5.46 -23.03 6.50
CA LEU A 116 -4.29 -22.17 6.35
C LEU A 116 -4.41 -21.20 5.17
N ALA A 117 -4.99 -21.64 4.06
CA ALA A 117 -5.09 -20.85 2.85
C ALA A 117 -6.23 -19.83 2.90
N ALA A 118 -7.39 -20.18 3.49
CA ALA A 118 -8.59 -19.36 3.48
C ALA A 118 -8.40 -17.91 3.99
N PRO A 119 -7.61 -17.64 5.05
CA PRO A 119 -7.35 -16.27 5.50
C PRO A 119 -6.69 -15.38 4.44
N MET A 120 -5.98 -15.93 3.44
CA MET A 120 -5.36 -15.14 2.37
C MET A 120 -6.39 -14.34 1.57
N TRP A 121 -7.56 -14.93 1.27
CA TRP A 121 -8.63 -14.19 0.60
C TRP A 121 -9.24 -13.13 1.51
N ALA A 122 -9.41 -13.41 2.80
CA ALA A 122 -9.91 -12.42 3.74
C ALA A 122 -8.96 -11.22 3.83
N ILE A 123 -7.65 -11.46 3.88
CA ILE A 123 -6.62 -10.42 3.84
C ILE A 123 -6.72 -9.60 2.54
N GLY A 124 -6.83 -10.26 1.39
CA GLY A 124 -6.92 -9.56 0.11
C GLY A 124 -8.23 -8.77 -0.05
N TYR A 125 -9.37 -9.38 0.26
CA TYR A 125 -10.68 -8.76 0.09
C TYR A 125 -10.95 -7.63 1.09
N LEU A 126 -10.42 -7.74 2.31
CA LEU A 126 -10.54 -6.72 3.36
C LEU A 126 -9.37 -5.74 3.37
N HIS A 127 -8.41 -5.88 2.44
CA HIS A 127 -7.28 -4.95 2.30
C HIS A 127 -7.79 -3.51 2.26
N ALA A 128 -8.74 -3.24 1.36
CA ALA A 128 -9.52 -2.01 1.34
C ALA A 128 -11.03 -2.34 1.45
N PRO A 129 -11.84 -1.59 2.22
CA PRO A 129 -11.48 -0.39 2.98
C PRO A 129 -11.11 -0.62 4.45
N GLN A 130 -11.01 -1.87 4.93
CA GLN A 130 -10.87 -2.13 6.37
C GLN A 130 -9.42 -2.08 6.83
N PHE A 131 -8.57 -2.91 6.24
CA PHE A 131 -7.22 -3.13 6.76
C PHE A 131 -6.27 -1.99 6.45
N ASP A 132 -6.49 -1.23 5.39
CA ASP A 132 -5.68 -0.07 5.01
C ASP A 132 -5.88 1.17 5.91
N THR A 133 -6.84 1.13 6.85
CA THR A 133 -7.17 2.25 7.75
C THR A 133 -6.55 2.19 9.14
N ASN A 134 -5.84 1.12 9.47
CA ASN A 134 -5.22 0.90 10.77
C ASN A 134 -3.74 0.55 10.62
N PRO A 135 -2.82 1.18 11.40
CA PRO A 135 -1.37 1.05 11.19
C PRO A 135 -0.90 -0.40 11.25
N VAL A 136 -1.50 -1.21 12.10
CA VAL A 136 -1.13 -2.62 12.26
C VAL A 136 -1.56 -3.42 11.03
N THR A 137 -2.81 -3.31 10.61
CA THR A 137 -3.34 -4.11 9.50
C THR A 137 -2.83 -3.64 8.14
N THR A 138 -2.59 -2.33 7.95
CA THR A 138 -1.95 -1.79 6.74
C THR A 138 -0.54 -2.34 6.59
N THR A 139 0.20 -2.42 7.70
CA THR A 139 1.58 -2.93 7.69
C THR A 139 1.63 -4.44 7.54
N LEU A 140 0.81 -5.18 8.31
CA LEU A 140 0.95 -6.63 8.45
C LEU A 140 0.16 -7.44 7.43
N GLY A 141 -0.82 -6.86 6.73
CA GLY A 141 -1.66 -7.59 5.77
C GLY A 141 -0.83 -8.36 4.73
N TYR A 142 0.05 -7.65 4.01
CA TYR A 142 0.90 -8.27 2.99
C TYR A 142 1.96 -9.23 3.58
N PRO A 143 2.76 -8.85 4.61
CA PRO A 143 3.70 -9.76 5.27
C PRO A 143 3.06 -11.06 5.78
N VAL A 144 1.91 -10.98 6.47
CA VAL A 144 1.20 -12.16 6.95
C VAL A 144 0.68 -13.01 5.79
N GLY A 145 0.18 -12.38 4.72
CA GLY A 145 -0.18 -13.07 3.48
C GLY A 145 0.99 -13.88 2.90
N ILE A 146 2.21 -13.32 2.86
CA ILE A 146 3.42 -14.01 2.43
C ILE A 146 3.74 -15.21 3.35
N GLY A 147 3.66 -15.02 4.67
CA GLY A 147 3.83 -16.11 5.63
C GLY A 147 2.84 -17.25 5.38
N LEU A 148 1.56 -16.94 5.19
CA LEU A 148 0.52 -17.92 4.87
C LEU A 148 0.77 -18.62 3.53
N CYS A 149 1.27 -17.91 2.51
CA CYS A 149 1.66 -18.54 1.23
C CYS A 149 2.74 -19.61 1.46
N LEU A 150 3.78 -19.30 2.26
CA LEU A 150 4.86 -20.25 2.57
C LEU A 150 4.32 -21.49 3.29
N LEU A 151 3.52 -21.28 4.33
CA LEU A 151 2.98 -22.35 5.16
C LEU A 151 1.98 -23.20 4.38
N THR A 152 1.13 -22.58 3.56
CA THR A 152 0.17 -23.28 2.69
C THR A 152 0.92 -24.15 1.67
N GLY A 153 1.95 -23.60 1.01
CA GLY A 153 2.75 -24.35 0.05
C GLY A 153 3.40 -25.58 0.66
N TYR A 154 3.99 -25.44 1.85
CA TYR A 154 4.60 -26.55 2.58
C TYR A 154 3.55 -27.58 3.01
N ALA A 155 2.50 -27.14 3.71
CA ALA A 155 1.47 -28.02 4.26
C ALA A 155 0.67 -28.75 3.17
N ALA A 156 0.52 -28.15 1.99
CA ALA A 156 -0.12 -28.81 0.85
C ALA A 156 0.66 -30.05 0.38
N GLN A 157 1.99 -30.05 0.49
CA GLN A 157 2.84 -31.18 0.07
C GLN A 157 2.96 -32.24 1.17
N THR A 158 2.95 -31.83 2.44
CA THR A 158 3.28 -32.73 3.57
C THR A 158 2.08 -33.12 4.42
N GLY A 159 0.93 -32.46 4.27
CA GLY A 159 -0.24 -32.61 5.13
C GLY A 159 -0.04 -32.08 6.56
N SER A 160 1.09 -31.42 6.88
CA SER A 160 1.43 -30.99 8.23
C SER A 160 2.23 -29.69 8.27
N LEU A 161 2.32 -29.09 9.46
CA LEU A 161 3.22 -27.97 9.73
C LEU A 161 4.47 -28.48 10.45
N ALA A 162 5.61 -27.88 10.13
CA ALA A 162 6.87 -28.17 10.77
C ALA A 162 7.52 -26.90 11.36
N THR A 163 8.41 -27.09 12.34
CA THR A 163 9.09 -25.99 13.03
C THR A 163 9.87 -25.09 12.07
N ARG A 164 10.55 -25.68 11.07
CA ARG A 164 11.35 -24.92 10.09
C ARG A 164 10.53 -23.94 9.25
N PRO A 165 9.48 -24.35 8.51
CA PRO A 165 8.66 -23.40 7.74
C PRO A 165 7.94 -22.38 8.64
N LEU A 166 7.54 -22.74 9.86
CA LEU A 166 6.99 -21.78 10.83
C LEU A 166 8.00 -20.70 11.22
N ALA A 167 9.22 -21.09 11.58
CA ALA A 167 10.28 -20.16 11.91
C ALA A 167 10.66 -19.27 10.71
N LEU A 168 10.68 -19.83 9.50
CA LEU A 168 10.95 -19.07 8.29
C LEU A 168 9.83 -18.08 7.97
N ALA A 169 8.57 -18.49 8.09
CA ALA A 169 7.42 -17.59 7.94
C ALA A 169 7.48 -16.44 8.94
N ALA A 170 7.81 -16.72 10.21
CA ALA A 170 7.98 -15.69 11.22
C ALA A 170 9.08 -14.68 10.84
N VAL A 171 10.27 -15.15 10.43
CA VAL A 171 11.36 -14.29 9.94
C VAL A 171 10.90 -13.43 8.76
N LEU A 172 10.25 -14.03 7.75
CA LEU A 172 9.77 -13.31 6.58
C LEU A 172 8.73 -12.24 6.95
N VAL A 173 7.75 -12.57 7.80
CA VAL A 173 6.73 -11.62 8.27
C VAL A 173 7.39 -10.44 8.98
N THR A 174 8.36 -10.69 9.87
CA THR A 174 9.06 -9.64 10.60
C THR A 174 9.87 -8.73 9.67
N VAL A 175 10.67 -9.32 8.76
CA VAL A 175 11.47 -8.54 7.80
C VAL A 175 10.57 -7.72 6.88
N LEU A 176 9.52 -8.34 6.31
CA LEU A 176 8.61 -7.66 5.41
C LEU A 176 7.75 -6.59 6.08
N ALA A 177 7.43 -6.73 7.37
CA ALA A 177 6.80 -5.65 8.13
C ALA A 177 7.74 -4.42 8.21
N GLY A 178 9.03 -4.63 8.45
CA GLY A 178 10.03 -3.55 8.39
C GLY A 178 10.13 -2.91 7.01
N VAL A 179 10.17 -3.72 5.94
CA VAL A 179 10.16 -3.21 4.55
C VAL A 179 8.88 -2.42 4.26
N LYS A 180 7.71 -2.90 4.71
CA LYS A 180 6.43 -2.22 4.47
C LYS A 180 6.35 -0.87 5.17
N ILE A 181 6.90 -0.73 6.37
CA ILE A 181 6.96 0.58 7.04
C ILE A 181 7.84 1.58 6.25
N ILE A 182 8.94 1.11 5.65
CA ILE A 182 9.80 1.97 4.80
C ILE A 182 9.08 2.38 3.51
N ASP A 183 8.35 1.44 2.91
CA ASP A 183 7.49 1.65 1.73
C ASP A 183 6.41 2.71 2.02
N ASP A 184 5.63 2.53 3.10
CA ASP A 184 4.59 3.49 3.51
C ASP A 184 5.15 4.88 3.85
N ALA A 185 6.39 4.98 4.31
CA ALA A 185 7.01 6.27 4.62
C ALA A 185 7.25 7.13 3.37
N GLN A 186 7.20 6.56 2.16
CA GLN A 186 7.26 7.33 0.91
C GLN A 186 6.03 8.21 0.71
N ASP A 187 4.88 7.72 1.16
CA ASP A 187 3.58 8.35 0.92
C ASP A 187 3.11 9.14 2.15
N TYR A 188 4.02 9.40 3.11
CA TYR A 188 3.70 10.05 4.39
C TYR A 188 2.85 11.32 4.28
N ASP A 189 3.26 12.28 3.43
CA ASP A 189 2.53 13.55 3.29
C ASP A 189 1.15 13.32 2.64
N TYR A 190 1.07 12.40 1.68
CA TYR A 190 -0.16 12.06 0.99
C TYR A 190 -1.13 11.35 1.94
N ASP A 191 -0.70 10.25 2.58
CA ASP A 191 -1.48 9.49 3.54
C ASP A 191 -2.01 10.37 4.68
N ARG A 192 -1.15 11.26 5.20
CA ARG A 192 -1.54 12.23 6.21
C ARG A 192 -2.63 13.18 5.72
N SER A 193 -2.54 13.63 4.46
CA SER A 193 -3.51 14.58 3.88
C SER A 193 -4.91 13.99 3.70
N ILE A 194 -5.00 12.67 3.49
CA ILE A 194 -6.27 11.93 3.35
C ILE A 194 -6.70 11.19 4.63
N GLY A 195 -5.93 11.33 5.72
CA GLY A 195 -6.24 10.72 7.01
C GLY A 195 -5.96 9.21 7.10
N LYS A 196 -5.19 8.63 6.17
CA LYS A 196 -4.70 7.24 6.28
C LYS A 196 -3.72 7.15 7.45
N ARG A 197 -3.90 6.13 8.30
CA ARG A 197 -3.14 5.96 9.55
C ARG A 197 -2.06 4.90 9.42
N THR A 198 -1.13 5.07 8.48
CA THR A 198 0.05 4.18 8.38
C THR A 198 0.95 4.33 9.59
N VAL A 199 1.87 3.38 9.82
CA VAL A 199 2.86 3.48 10.92
C VAL A 199 3.68 4.75 10.79
N ALA A 200 4.03 5.14 9.56
CA ALA A 200 4.73 6.39 9.28
C ALA A 200 3.93 7.62 9.71
N VAL A 201 2.61 7.66 9.45
CA VAL A 201 1.74 8.76 9.89
C VAL A 201 1.56 8.78 11.42
N VAL A 202 1.41 7.61 12.05
CA VAL A 202 1.11 7.52 13.49
C VAL A 202 2.33 7.81 14.36
N LEU A 203 3.51 7.28 14.01
CA LEU A 203 4.75 7.48 14.78
C LEU A 203 5.56 8.68 14.28
N GLY A 204 5.28 9.17 13.07
CA GLY A 204 6.13 10.13 12.39
C GLY A 204 7.31 9.46 11.66
N PRO A 205 7.97 10.16 10.72
CA PRO A 205 8.99 9.56 9.85
C PRO A 205 10.23 9.02 10.57
N THR A 206 10.65 9.63 11.68
CA THR A 206 11.86 9.25 12.40
C THR A 206 11.66 7.96 13.21
N ASP A 207 10.57 7.89 13.97
CA ASP A 207 10.29 6.76 14.84
C ASP A 207 9.82 5.54 14.04
N SER A 208 9.07 5.74 12.96
CA SER A 208 8.71 4.66 12.04
C SER A 208 9.93 4.04 11.38
N ARG A 209 10.92 4.86 10.98
CA ARG A 209 12.19 4.38 10.43
C ARG A 209 12.99 3.57 11.45
N SER A 210 13.02 4.02 12.71
CA SER A 210 13.70 3.31 13.79
C SER A 210 13.05 1.94 14.05
N LEU A 211 11.71 1.89 14.08
CA LEU A 211 10.95 0.65 14.19
C LEU A 211 11.23 -0.29 12.99
N ALA A 212 11.23 0.24 11.77
CA ALA A 212 11.51 -0.55 10.57
C ALA A 212 12.91 -1.18 10.62
N ILE A 213 13.92 -0.40 11.01
CA ILE A 213 15.30 -0.90 11.19
C ILE A 213 15.34 -1.99 12.27
N GLY A 214 14.65 -1.78 13.40
CA GLY A 214 14.53 -2.76 14.47
C GLY A 214 13.93 -4.09 14.00
N LEU A 215 12.86 -4.04 13.21
CA LEU A 215 12.22 -5.24 12.64
C LEU A 215 13.13 -5.94 11.62
N LEU A 216 13.76 -5.20 10.72
CA LEU A 216 14.73 -5.75 9.76
C LEU A 216 15.88 -6.45 10.50
N ALA A 217 16.47 -5.80 11.50
CA ALA A 217 17.53 -6.36 12.30
C ALA A 217 17.05 -7.61 13.06
N ALA A 218 15.91 -7.54 13.75
CA ALA A 218 15.36 -8.66 14.51
C ALA A 218 15.14 -9.89 13.61
N GLY A 219 14.52 -9.73 12.44
CA GLY A 219 14.30 -10.84 11.51
C GLY A 219 15.61 -11.41 10.96
N LEU A 220 16.56 -10.57 10.55
CA LEU A 220 17.83 -11.02 9.99
C LEU A 220 18.72 -11.74 11.02
N PHE A 221 18.78 -11.21 12.25
CA PHE A 221 19.56 -11.79 13.33
C PHE A 221 18.89 -13.01 13.97
N ALA A 222 17.56 -13.14 13.93
CA ALA A 222 16.86 -14.33 14.41
C ALA A 222 17.30 -15.62 13.69
N VAL A 223 17.81 -15.52 12.46
CA VAL A 223 18.34 -16.67 11.72
C VAL A 223 19.54 -17.30 12.43
N VAL A 224 20.34 -16.54 13.18
CA VAL A 224 21.52 -17.07 13.91
C VAL A 224 21.13 -18.08 15.00
N PRO A 225 20.31 -17.74 16.02
CA PRO A 225 19.90 -18.72 17.04
C PRO A 225 19.06 -19.86 16.44
N LEU A 226 18.25 -19.59 15.41
CA LEU A 226 17.53 -20.65 14.68
C LEU A 226 18.48 -21.63 13.97
N THR A 227 19.66 -21.17 13.54
CA THR A 227 20.70 -22.02 12.95
C THR A 227 21.44 -22.80 14.02
N ILE A 228 21.82 -22.14 15.12
CA ILE A 228 22.51 -22.78 16.28
C ILE A 228 21.66 -23.92 16.86
N THR A 229 20.34 -23.75 16.92
CA THR A 229 19.41 -24.77 17.43
C THR A 229 19.04 -25.84 16.39
N GLY A 230 19.58 -25.78 15.17
CA GLY A 230 19.30 -26.76 14.10
C GLY A 230 17.94 -26.62 13.41
N VAL A 231 17.15 -25.60 13.76
CA VAL A 231 15.87 -25.31 13.07
C VAL A 231 16.13 -24.91 11.62
N MET A 232 17.12 -24.04 11.41
CA MET A 232 17.58 -23.59 10.09
C MET A 232 18.88 -24.29 9.67
N PRO A 233 19.13 -24.47 8.36
CA PRO A 233 20.39 -25.01 7.87
C PRO A 233 21.56 -24.07 8.18
N SER A 234 22.78 -24.60 8.30
CA SER A 234 24.00 -23.85 8.58
C SER A 234 24.33 -22.77 7.53
N SER A 235 23.78 -22.89 6.32
CA SER A 235 23.89 -21.90 5.25
C SER A 235 22.93 -20.71 5.39
N ALA A 236 21.88 -20.80 6.22
CA ALA A 236 20.87 -19.75 6.34
C ALA A 236 21.42 -18.36 6.72
N PRO A 237 22.42 -18.22 7.62
CA PRO A 237 23.01 -16.92 7.93
C PRO A 237 23.60 -16.22 6.71
N VAL A 238 24.09 -16.96 5.70
CA VAL A 238 24.63 -16.36 4.46
C VAL A 238 23.55 -15.60 3.70
N ALA A 239 22.34 -16.16 3.60
CA ALA A 239 21.21 -15.47 2.99
C ALA A 239 20.82 -14.22 3.77
N SER A 240 20.80 -14.29 5.11
CA SER A 240 20.58 -13.12 5.97
C SER A 240 21.64 -12.04 5.80
N LEU A 241 22.92 -12.41 5.64
CA LEU A 241 24.00 -11.45 5.40
C LEU A 241 23.87 -10.78 4.03
N ALA A 242 23.53 -11.54 3.00
CA ALA A 242 23.32 -11.00 1.66
C ALA A 242 22.17 -9.98 1.64
N PHE A 243 21.02 -10.32 2.22
CA PHE A 243 19.91 -9.37 2.35
C PHE A 243 20.24 -8.22 3.31
N GLY A 244 20.95 -8.52 4.40
CA GLY A 244 21.39 -7.54 5.39
C GLY A 244 22.30 -6.47 4.78
N ALA A 245 23.16 -6.82 3.82
CA ALA A 245 23.95 -5.86 3.07
C ALA A 245 23.06 -4.89 2.26
N VAL A 246 22.05 -5.41 1.55
CA VAL A 246 21.07 -4.58 0.83
C VAL A 246 20.30 -3.68 1.79
N ALA A 247 19.84 -4.23 2.92
CA ALA A 247 19.13 -3.49 3.95
C ALA A 247 20.00 -2.39 4.56
N ALA A 248 21.26 -2.67 4.89
CA ALA A 248 22.20 -1.71 5.46
C ALA A 248 22.46 -0.51 4.53
N VAL A 249 22.46 -0.74 3.22
CA VAL A 249 22.54 0.32 2.22
C VAL A 249 21.21 1.08 2.14
N ALA A 250 20.08 0.36 2.05
CA ALA A 250 18.76 0.95 1.89
C ALA A 250 18.36 1.85 3.07
N VAL A 251 18.62 1.44 4.31
CA VAL A 251 18.27 2.20 5.54
C VAL A 251 19.03 3.50 5.71
N ARG A 252 20.01 3.80 4.85
CA ARG A 252 20.71 5.10 4.80
C ARG A 252 20.21 6.02 3.69
N ARG A 253 19.26 5.55 2.87
CA ARG A 253 18.72 6.30 1.73
C ARG A 253 17.37 6.92 2.05
N GLU A 254 16.95 7.89 1.25
CA GLU A 254 15.58 8.40 1.28
C GLU A 254 14.58 7.27 1.01
N PRO A 255 13.35 7.32 1.58
CA PRO A 255 12.35 6.24 1.48
C PRO A 255 12.18 5.70 0.05
N THR A 256 12.11 6.60 -0.93
CA THR A 256 11.94 6.23 -2.34
C THR A 256 13.06 5.36 -2.90
N THR A 257 14.30 5.66 -2.53
CA THR A 257 15.45 4.85 -2.96
C THR A 257 15.54 3.57 -2.15
N ALA A 258 15.22 3.63 -0.85
CA ALA A 258 15.20 2.45 0.02
C ALA A 258 14.21 1.39 -0.49
N THR A 259 12.99 1.79 -0.87
CA THR A 259 12.00 0.89 -1.46
C THR A 259 12.44 0.32 -2.80
N MET A 260 13.07 1.12 -3.67
CA MET A 260 13.59 0.58 -4.94
C MET A 260 14.63 -0.53 -4.72
N LEU A 261 15.48 -0.39 -3.71
CA LEU A 261 16.48 -1.40 -3.34
C LEU A 261 15.84 -2.63 -2.68
N LEU A 262 14.90 -2.43 -1.75
CA LEU A 262 14.30 -3.50 -0.94
C LEU A 262 13.21 -4.29 -1.68
N VAL A 263 12.42 -3.62 -2.52
CA VAL A 263 11.22 -4.19 -3.14
C VAL A 263 11.43 -4.46 -4.62
N ARG A 264 12.13 -3.57 -5.34
CA ARG A 264 12.22 -3.62 -6.82
C ARG A 264 13.54 -4.19 -7.34
N GLY A 265 14.54 -4.42 -6.48
CA GLY A 265 15.85 -4.95 -6.85
C GLY A 265 16.62 -4.10 -7.88
N ARG A 266 16.29 -2.80 -8.01
CA ARG A 266 16.93 -1.91 -9.00
C ARG A 266 17.87 -0.92 -8.30
N THR A 267 19.14 -0.96 -8.69
CA THR A 267 20.09 0.12 -8.44
C THR A 267 19.78 1.31 -9.35
N SER A 268 20.02 2.52 -8.84
CA SER A 268 19.57 3.80 -9.42
C SER A 268 20.22 4.20 -10.75
N SER A 269 20.90 3.31 -11.47
CA SER A 269 21.67 3.66 -12.67
C SER A 269 20.95 3.52 -14.01
N SER A 270 19.68 3.08 -14.06
CA SER A 270 18.89 3.14 -15.31
C SER A 270 17.58 3.93 -15.13
N ARG A 271 17.59 5.20 -15.56
CA ARG A 271 16.37 5.91 -15.94
C ARG A 271 15.88 5.34 -17.28
N SER A 272 15.34 4.12 -17.26
CA SER A 272 14.57 3.59 -18.39
C SER A 272 13.17 4.20 -18.38
N SER A 273 12.66 4.52 -19.57
CA SER A 273 11.48 5.35 -19.85
C SER A 273 10.16 4.91 -19.18
N TRP A 274 10.12 3.74 -18.54
CA TRP A 274 8.96 3.26 -17.79
C TRP A 274 8.59 4.10 -16.56
N SER A 275 9.57 4.74 -15.91
CA SER A 275 9.30 5.64 -14.77
C SER A 275 8.75 7.02 -15.18
N ARG A 276 8.67 7.35 -16.48
CA ARG A 276 7.89 8.51 -16.94
C ARG A 276 6.43 8.16 -17.25
N CYS A 277 6.10 6.90 -17.55
CA CYS A 277 4.71 6.53 -17.85
C CYS A 277 3.86 6.28 -16.60
N SER A 278 4.42 5.85 -15.47
CA SER A 278 3.60 5.57 -14.28
C SER A 278 3.42 6.77 -13.33
N SER A 279 4.26 7.81 -13.40
CA SER A 279 4.22 8.95 -12.47
C SER A 279 3.97 10.31 -13.12
N ASN A 280 4.11 10.46 -14.45
CA ASN A 280 3.89 11.75 -15.14
C ASN A 280 2.64 11.82 -16.02
N HIS A 281 1.82 10.77 -16.11
CA HIS A 281 0.50 10.88 -16.74
C HIS A 281 -0.61 11.35 -15.78
N TRP A 282 -0.28 11.57 -14.52
CA TRP A 282 -1.21 11.93 -13.45
C TRP A 282 -1.17 13.41 -13.03
N ARG A 283 -0.35 14.24 -13.70
CA ARG A 283 -0.34 15.70 -13.52
C ARG A 283 -0.40 16.42 -14.86
N ALA A 284 -1.57 16.45 -15.48
CA ALA A 284 -1.86 17.44 -16.51
C ALA A 284 -3.36 17.65 -16.74
N SER A 285 -4.05 18.35 -15.83
CA SER A 285 -5.22 19.15 -16.22
C SER A 285 -5.61 20.19 -15.15
N ARG A 286 -4.75 21.20 -14.96
CA ARG A 286 -5.20 22.56 -14.64
C ARG A 286 -4.52 23.56 -15.56
N CYS A 287 -5.08 23.70 -16.75
CA CYS A 287 -5.04 24.93 -17.54
C CYS A 287 -6.30 24.96 -18.40
N ARG A 288 -7.36 25.60 -17.88
CA ARG A 288 -8.49 26.04 -18.70
C ARG A 288 -8.11 27.37 -19.36
N THR A 289 -8.57 27.48 -20.61
CA THR A 289 -8.88 28.69 -21.39
C THR A 289 -7.71 29.55 -21.90
N SER A 290 -7.33 29.36 -23.16
CA SER A 290 -7.57 30.32 -24.26
C SER A 290 -7.09 29.74 -25.61
N PRO A 291 -7.89 29.76 -26.69
CA PRO A 291 -7.43 29.43 -28.03
C PRO A 291 -6.90 30.70 -28.72
N CYS A 292 -5.61 30.68 -29.06
CA CYS A 292 -5.02 31.62 -30.01
C CYS A 292 -4.18 30.81 -31.00
N TRP A 293 -3.97 31.39 -32.19
CA TRP A 293 -3.47 30.82 -33.45
C TRP A 293 -4.53 30.18 -34.35
N ALA A 294 -4.57 30.42 -35.66
CA ALA A 294 -4.15 31.52 -36.53
C ALA A 294 -4.66 31.08 -37.91
N ARG A 295 -5.51 31.87 -38.56
CA ARG A 295 -5.78 31.75 -40.00
C ARG A 295 -4.88 32.71 -40.78
N THR A 296 -4.42 32.14 -41.88
CA THR A 296 -3.66 32.67 -43.02
C THR A 296 -3.96 34.11 -43.44
N ARG A 297 -2.87 34.85 -43.72
CA ARG A 297 -2.82 36.13 -44.45
C ARG A 297 -3.37 35.97 -45.87
N ILE A 298 -4.27 36.87 -46.30
CA ILE A 298 -4.24 37.54 -47.62
C ILE A 298 -4.75 38.98 -47.43
N SER A 299 -4.13 39.88 -48.18
CA SER A 299 -4.06 41.35 -48.15
C SER A 299 -5.32 42.13 -48.60
N ARG A 300 -5.58 43.29 -47.98
CA ARG A 300 -5.64 44.64 -48.62
C ARG A 300 -6.08 45.73 -47.60
N PRO A 301 -5.61 46.99 -47.74
CA PRO A 301 -5.87 48.08 -46.79
C PRO A 301 -6.98 49.01 -47.28
N ARG A 302 -7.87 49.50 -46.38
CA ARG A 302 -8.60 50.77 -46.56
C ARG A 302 -8.93 51.46 -45.22
N SER A 303 -8.35 52.65 -45.10
CA SER A 303 -8.90 53.93 -44.61
C SER A 303 -9.58 54.08 -43.25
N CYS A 304 -9.07 55.09 -42.53
CA CYS A 304 -9.57 55.82 -41.39
C CYS A 304 -11.09 56.07 -41.32
N SER A 305 -11.64 55.97 -40.10
CA SER A 305 -12.48 57.01 -39.48
C SER A 305 -12.92 56.59 -38.07
N ALA A 306 -12.50 57.35 -37.05
CA ALA A 306 -13.28 57.57 -35.83
C ALA A 306 -14.23 58.78 -36.06
N PRO A 307 -15.11 59.23 -35.14
CA PRO A 307 -15.48 58.73 -33.81
C PRO A 307 -17.02 58.68 -33.58
N ARG A 308 -17.49 58.11 -32.45
CA ARG A 308 -18.55 58.73 -31.62
C ARG A 308 -18.88 57.95 -30.34
N ARG A 309 -19.06 58.74 -29.28
CA ARG A 309 -19.58 58.40 -27.95
C ARG A 309 -21.03 57.89 -28.02
N SER A 310 -21.43 57.00 -27.12
CA SER A 310 -22.62 57.21 -26.25
C SER A 310 -22.92 56.06 -25.28
N ARG A 311 -23.18 56.49 -24.04
CA ARG A 311 -24.24 56.09 -23.10
C ARG A 311 -24.19 54.73 -22.38
N CYS A 312 -24.05 54.89 -21.06
CA CYS A 312 -24.66 54.13 -19.98
C CYS A 312 -26.04 53.55 -20.30
N CYS A 313 -26.25 52.30 -19.90
CA CYS A 313 -27.54 51.83 -19.39
C CYS A 313 -27.30 50.88 -18.22
N SER A 314 -27.85 51.29 -17.08
CA SER A 314 -27.95 50.62 -15.79
C SER A 314 -28.91 49.42 -15.85
N GLY A 315 -28.45 48.24 -15.43
CA GLY A 315 -29.30 47.09 -15.13
C GLY A 315 -29.52 46.96 -13.63
N ARG A 316 -30.76 47.21 -13.21
CA ARG A 316 -31.27 47.24 -11.84
C ARG A 316 -31.54 45.80 -11.34
N VAL A 317 -30.95 45.41 -10.20
CA VAL A 317 -31.33 44.20 -9.45
C VAL A 317 -32.15 44.64 -8.23
N THR A 318 -33.42 44.24 -8.18
CA THR A 318 -34.34 44.52 -7.07
C THR A 318 -34.62 43.26 -6.26
N GLY A 319 -34.45 43.39 -4.94
CA GLY A 319 -35.27 42.76 -3.89
C GLY A 319 -34.88 41.33 -3.50
N ARG A 320 -34.94 40.92 -2.23
CA ARG A 320 -35.38 41.60 -1.00
C ARG A 320 -34.82 40.81 0.21
N PHE A 321 -34.57 41.58 1.26
CA PHE A 321 -34.23 41.23 2.64
C PHE A 321 -35.16 40.20 3.33
N GLY A 322 -34.61 39.51 4.33
CA GLY A 322 -35.39 38.90 5.41
C GLY A 322 -34.64 37.86 6.27
N GLU A 323 -33.66 38.29 7.05
CA GLU A 323 -33.10 37.60 8.24
C GLU A 323 -33.68 38.30 9.51
N PRO A 324 -33.44 37.90 10.79
CA PRO A 324 -32.94 36.65 11.40
C PRO A 324 -33.76 36.29 12.70
N PRO A 325 -33.18 35.91 13.87
CA PRO A 325 -32.81 34.56 14.32
C PRO A 325 -33.48 34.15 15.67
N GLU A 326 -33.41 32.89 16.10
CA GLU A 326 -33.54 32.59 17.54
C GLU A 326 -32.76 31.37 18.05
N ARG A 327 -32.33 31.51 19.30
CA ARG A 327 -31.25 30.81 20.00
C ARG A 327 -31.69 29.55 20.75
N SER A 328 -30.70 28.65 20.89
CA SER A 328 -30.33 27.87 22.09
C SER A 328 -31.36 26.98 22.80
N ARG A 329 -31.00 25.71 22.99
CA ARG A 329 -31.05 25.08 24.32
C ARG A 329 -30.03 23.96 24.44
N ARG A 330 -29.24 24.07 25.51
CA ARG A 330 -28.29 23.09 26.03
C ARG A 330 -29.05 21.89 26.61
N SER A 331 -28.52 20.69 26.43
CA SER A 331 -28.82 19.53 27.27
C SER A 331 -27.54 19.09 27.99
N THR A 332 -27.64 19.03 29.32
CA THR A 332 -26.72 18.42 30.27
C THR A 332 -26.82 16.90 30.22
N PRO A 333 -25.79 16.19 30.72
CA PRO A 333 -26.07 15.06 31.59
C PRO A 333 -25.34 15.17 32.93
N SER A 334 -26.10 14.89 33.98
CA SER A 334 -25.67 14.60 35.35
C SER A 334 -25.01 13.23 35.44
N ARG A 335 -23.85 13.14 36.09
CA ARG A 335 -23.44 11.90 36.77
C ARG A 335 -22.57 12.20 37.99
N THR A 336 -23.02 11.64 39.10
CA THR A 336 -22.47 11.64 40.45
C THR A 336 -21.56 10.45 40.69
N SER A 337 -20.42 10.68 41.35
CA SER A 337 -19.59 9.79 42.20
C SER A 337 -18.17 10.38 42.17
N GLY A 338 -17.45 10.68 43.24
CA GLY A 338 -17.44 10.18 44.60
C GLY A 338 -15.98 9.94 44.98
N THR A 339 -15.52 10.62 46.04
CA THR A 339 -14.37 10.29 46.93
C THR A 339 -12.95 10.20 46.35
N GLY A 340 -12.02 11.01 46.90
CA GLY A 340 -10.58 10.80 46.77
C GLY A 340 -9.74 11.96 47.29
N THR A 341 -9.22 11.81 48.50
CA THR A 341 -8.53 12.81 49.33
C THR A 341 -7.09 13.15 48.93
N ARG A 342 -6.70 14.43 49.18
CA ARG A 342 -5.40 14.95 49.68
C ARG A 342 -4.09 14.47 49.01
N SER A 343 -3.26 15.42 48.54
CA SER A 343 -2.07 15.91 49.28
C SER A 343 -1.16 16.82 48.43
N LYS A 344 -0.96 18.04 48.95
CA LYS A 344 0.29 18.82 49.08
C LYS A 344 1.33 18.86 47.94
N SER A 345 1.46 20.07 47.39
CA SER A 345 2.69 20.88 47.27
C SER A 345 4.02 20.21 46.93
N ALA A 346 4.64 20.62 45.83
CA ALA A 346 5.98 21.24 45.88
C ALA A 346 6.30 21.93 44.55
N CYS A 347 6.55 23.23 44.67
CA CYS A 347 7.18 24.09 43.69
C CYS A 347 8.69 23.87 43.81
N SER A 348 9.39 23.50 42.72
CA SER A 348 10.83 23.72 42.63
C SER A 348 11.26 23.96 41.19
N ARG A 349 11.65 25.21 40.96
CA ARG A 349 12.51 25.69 39.88
C ARG A 349 13.88 25.01 39.99
N PHE A 350 14.49 24.57 38.90
CA PHE A 350 15.96 24.59 38.69
C PHE A 350 16.22 24.43 37.18
N ARG A 351 16.54 25.53 36.49
CA ARG A 351 17.87 26.00 36.04
C ARG A 351 18.33 25.39 34.70
N CYS A 352 18.37 26.27 33.70
CA CYS A 352 19.27 26.19 32.57
C CYS A 352 20.74 26.26 33.03
N GLY A 353 21.62 25.56 32.31
CA GLY A 353 23.07 25.61 32.40
C GLY A 353 23.71 24.88 31.20
N PRO A 354 24.96 25.18 30.83
CA PRO A 354 25.26 25.80 29.54
C PRO A 354 25.96 24.91 28.50
N ALA A 355 26.06 25.48 27.30
CA ALA A 355 26.86 25.04 26.17
C ALA A 355 28.38 25.02 26.44
N SER A 356 29.03 24.00 25.91
CA SER A 356 30.48 23.83 25.64
C SER A 356 30.61 22.47 24.91
N ASN A 357 31.44 22.21 23.91
CA ASN A 357 32.58 22.88 23.30
C ASN A 357 32.70 22.43 21.83
N CYS A 358 33.06 23.37 20.96
CA CYS A 358 33.82 23.08 19.73
C CYS A 358 35.21 22.53 20.11
N TRP A 359 35.75 21.65 19.28
CA TRP A 359 37.16 21.35 18.94
C TRP A 359 37.01 20.23 17.89
N GLY A 360 37.68 20.18 16.74
CA GLY A 360 38.95 20.75 16.32
C GLY A 360 39.65 19.64 15.51
N SER A 361 39.75 19.86 14.21
CA SER A 361 40.83 19.45 13.30
C SER A 361 41.52 18.08 13.48
N HIS A 362 41.34 17.19 12.50
CA HIS A 362 42.42 16.68 11.64
C HIS A 362 41.87 16.14 10.33
#